data_AF-A0A8R1ENH4-F1
#
_entry.id   AF-A0A8R1ENH4-F1
#
_cell.length_a   1.000
_cell.length_b   1.000
_cell.length_c   1.000
_cell.angle_alpha   90.00
_cell.angle_beta   90.00
_cell.angle_gamma   90.00
#
_symmetry.space_group_name_H-M   'P 1'
#
loop_
_entity.id
_entity.type
_entity.pdbx_description
1 polymer ?
#
loop_
_entity_poly.entity_id
_entity_poly.type
_entity_poly.pdbx_seq_one_letter_code
_entity_poly.pdbx_strand_id
1 'polypeptide(L)'
;MMSKYKNGEDGFEKLFTFWMERHYMEYKGCQPLTVFIDMSGTGLKNMSFDAMKFIIHSNKYYYPNAIESILIFENPAILNASWKVIGSWLESSAASQRHGLLTFVTKLSVTHYVSKSHLLEHQGGTVSLLCSSFPIL
;
A
#
# COMPACT_ATOMS: atom_id res chain seq x y z
N MET A 1 -1.77 -14.93 -18.84
CA MET A 1 -3.10 -14.28 -18.89
C MET A 1 -3.04 -12.86 -18.31
N MET A 2 -2.06 -12.04 -18.75
CA MET A 2 -1.84 -10.64 -18.34
C MET A 2 -1.87 -9.72 -19.57
N SER A 3 -2.79 -9.97 -20.52
CA SER A 3 -2.78 -9.31 -21.82
C SER A 3 -3.54 -7.98 -21.87
N LYS A 4 -4.16 -7.53 -20.76
CA LYS A 4 -5.09 -6.39 -20.80
C LYS A 4 -4.68 -5.16 -19.96
N TYR A 5 -3.47 -5.12 -19.44
CA TYR A 5 -2.91 -3.90 -18.85
C TYR A 5 -1.55 -3.64 -19.50
N LYS A 6 -1.54 -2.82 -20.55
CA LYS A 6 -0.34 -2.23 -21.14
C LYS A 6 -0.54 -0.73 -21.13
N ASN A 7 -0.27 -0.13 -19.98
CA ASN A 7 0.14 1.26 -19.76
C ASN A 7 0.18 1.47 -18.23
N GLY A 8 1.37 1.38 -17.67
CA GLY A 8 1.65 1.42 -16.23
C GLY A 8 3.02 0.79 -15.98
N GLU A 9 3.71 1.23 -14.93
CA GLU A 9 5.08 0.82 -14.58
C GLU A 9 5.17 -0.71 -14.38
N ASP A 10 5.47 -1.46 -15.45
CA ASP A 10 5.52 -2.94 -15.47
C ASP A 10 6.35 -3.54 -14.32
N GLY A 11 7.37 -2.82 -13.85
CA GLY A 11 8.16 -3.20 -12.68
C GLY A 11 7.37 -3.19 -11.36
N PHE A 12 6.55 -2.17 -11.11
CA PHE A 12 5.74 -2.06 -9.90
C PHE A 12 4.67 -3.15 -9.85
N GLU A 13 3.93 -3.35 -10.95
CA GLU A 13 2.85 -4.34 -11.02
C GLU A 13 3.37 -5.76 -10.74
N LYS A 14 4.51 -6.11 -11.34
CA LYS A 14 5.18 -7.40 -11.11
C LYS A 14 5.67 -7.55 -9.67
N LEU A 15 6.30 -6.50 -9.12
CA LEU A 15 6.81 -6.52 -7.74
C LEU A 15 5.66 -6.65 -6.74
N PHE A 16 4.59 -5.89 -6.92
CA PHE A 16 3.40 -5.96 -6.08
C PHE A 16 2.77 -7.35 -6.14
N THR A 17 2.57 -7.89 -7.35
CA THR A 17 2.04 -9.25 -7.56
C THR A 17 2.92 -10.29 -6.86
N PHE A 18 4.25 -10.19 -7.00
CA PHE A 18 5.18 -11.08 -6.34
C PHE A 18 5.01 -11.10 -4.80
N TRP A 19 4.90 -9.93 -4.17
CA TRP A 19 4.71 -9.85 -2.72
C TRP A 19 3.34 -10.38 -2.28
N MET A 20 2.29 -10.13 -3.06
CA MET A 20 0.96 -10.68 -2.80
C MET A 20 0.96 -12.21 -2.85
N GLU A 21 1.53 -12.80 -3.90
CA GLU A 21 1.66 -14.25 -4.03
C GLU A 21 2.51 -14.85 -2.92
N ARG A 22 3.65 -14.22 -2.60
CA ARG A 22 4.53 -14.67 -1.51
C ARG A 22 3.79 -14.72 -0.18
N HIS A 23 3.09 -13.65 0.18
CA HIS A 23 2.27 -13.59 1.41
C HIS A 23 1.19 -14.68 1.41
N TYR A 24 0.50 -14.86 0.28
CA TYR A 24 -0.51 -15.91 0.15
C TYR A 24 0.09 -17.30 0.36
N MET A 25 1.27 -17.59 -0.18
CA MET A 25 1.93 -18.90 0.00
C MET A 25 2.41 -19.13 1.43
N GLU A 26 2.90 -18.09 2.11
CA GLU A 26 3.37 -18.17 3.49
C GLU A 26 2.24 -18.40 4.48
N TYR A 27 1.11 -17.70 4.32
CA TYR A 27 -0.02 -17.74 5.24
C TYR A 27 -1.22 -18.54 4.72
N LYS A 28 -1.12 -19.15 3.53
CA LYS A 28 -2.17 -19.92 2.85
C LYS A 28 -3.51 -19.19 2.72
N GLY A 29 -3.46 -17.86 2.61
CA GLY A 29 -4.65 -17.00 2.59
C GLY A 29 -5.40 -16.89 3.92
N CYS A 30 -4.86 -17.41 5.02
CA CYS A 30 -5.51 -17.40 6.34
C CYS A 30 -5.23 -16.12 7.14
N GLN A 31 -4.35 -15.25 6.67
CA GLN A 31 -4.01 -13.97 7.32
C GLN A 31 -4.14 -12.82 6.32
N PRO A 32 -5.00 -11.84 6.58
CA PRO A 32 -5.07 -10.65 5.74
C PRO A 32 -3.80 -9.81 5.86
N LEU A 33 -3.49 -9.09 4.79
CA LEU A 33 -2.35 -8.19 4.67
C LEU A 33 -2.79 -6.76 4.95
N THR A 34 -1.93 -6.03 5.66
CA THR A 34 -1.99 -4.56 5.71
C THR A 34 -0.87 -3.98 4.86
N VAL A 35 -1.23 -3.17 3.87
CA VAL A 35 -0.27 -2.46 3.02
C VAL A 35 0.07 -1.13 3.65
N PHE A 36 1.36 -0.84 3.82
CA PHE A 36 1.82 0.41 4.41
C PHE A 36 2.48 1.29 3.34
N ILE A 37 1.92 2.46 3.08
CA ILE A 37 2.40 3.43 2.08
C ILE A 37 2.90 4.68 2.80
N ASP A 38 4.22 4.87 2.79
CA ASP A 38 4.87 6.07 3.32
C ASP A 38 4.79 7.20 2.29
N MET A 39 4.14 8.31 2.64
CA MET A 39 4.01 9.49 1.79
C MET A 39 4.82 10.69 2.29
N SER A 40 5.74 10.47 3.24
CA SER A 40 6.64 11.52 3.72
C SER A 40 7.45 12.10 2.56
N GLY A 41 7.30 13.39 2.28
CA GLY A 41 7.99 14.05 1.16
C GLY A 41 7.33 13.86 -0.22
N THR A 42 6.18 13.18 -0.29
CA THR A 42 5.37 13.10 -1.50
C THR A 42 4.66 14.43 -1.77
N GLY A 43 4.36 14.70 -3.04
CA GLY A 43 3.68 15.87 -3.57
C GLY A 43 2.92 15.49 -4.84
N LEU A 44 2.36 16.47 -5.55
CA LEU A 44 1.49 16.17 -6.70
C LEU A 44 2.22 15.48 -7.87
N LYS A 45 3.52 15.72 -8.03
CA LYS A 45 4.30 15.22 -9.18
C LYS A 45 4.76 13.77 -9.05
N ASN A 46 4.83 13.24 -7.83
CA ASN A 46 5.40 11.92 -7.53
C ASN A 46 4.34 10.93 -6.99
N MET A 47 3.06 11.30 -6.99
CA MET A 47 1.98 10.36 -6.72
C MET A 47 1.64 9.55 -7.99
N SER A 48 1.89 8.24 -7.97
CA SER A 48 1.55 7.35 -9.09
C SER A 48 0.09 6.90 -9.02
N PHE A 49 -0.75 7.51 -9.87
CA PHE A 49 -2.16 7.14 -10.01
C PHE A 49 -2.33 5.75 -10.65
N ASP A 50 -1.43 5.35 -11.54
CA ASP A 50 -1.45 4.03 -12.18
C ASP A 50 -1.17 2.92 -11.17
N ALA A 51 -0.18 3.10 -10.29
CA ALA A 51 0.08 2.17 -9.19
C ALA A 51 -1.14 2.04 -8.26
N MET A 52 -1.75 3.14 -7.84
CA MET A 52 -2.95 3.12 -7.00
C MET A 52 -4.13 2.41 -7.68
N LYS A 53 -4.36 2.70 -8.97
CA LYS A 53 -5.41 2.04 -9.75
C LYS A 53 -5.14 0.53 -9.86
N PHE A 54 -3.89 0.13 -10.08
CA PHE A 54 -3.49 -1.27 -10.10
C PHE A 54 -3.73 -1.98 -8.76
N ILE A 55 -3.35 -1.37 -7.63
CA ILE A 55 -3.60 -1.93 -6.29
C ILE A 55 -5.11 -2.13 -6.06
N ILE A 56 -5.92 -1.12 -6.39
CA ILE A 56 -7.38 -1.19 -6.22
C ILE A 56 -8.01 -2.27 -7.11
N HIS A 57 -7.63 -2.32 -8.38
CA HIS A 57 -8.12 -3.34 -9.31
C HIS A 57 -7.64 -4.74 -8.95
N SER A 58 -6.38 -4.91 -8.56
CA SER A 58 -5.82 -6.21 -8.17
C SER A 58 -6.52 -6.78 -6.94
N ASN A 59 -6.74 -5.96 -5.91
CA ASN A 59 -7.50 -6.34 -4.72
C ASN A 59 -8.97 -6.68 -5.03
N LYS A 60 -9.60 -5.99 -6.00
CA LYS A 60 -10.99 -6.26 -6.41
C LYS A 60 -11.14 -7.59 -7.16
N TYR A 61 -10.27 -7.86 -8.13
CA TYR A 61 -10.49 -8.92 -9.11
C TYR A 61 -9.62 -10.16 -8.93
N TYR A 62 -8.43 -10.03 -8.35
CA TYR A 62 -7.45 -11.13 -8.26
C TYR A 62 -7.21 -11.57 -6.82
N TYR A 63 -7.16 -10.62 -5.87
CA TYR A 63 -6.87 -10.89 -4.46
C TYR A 63 -8.01 -10.44 -3.53
N PRO A 64 -9.26 -10.85 -3.76
CA PRO A 64 -10.37 -10.43 -2.93
C PRO A 64 -10.17 -10.91 -1.48
N ASN A 65 -10.21 -9.97 -0.54
CA ASN A 65 -10.02 -10.17 0.91
C ASN A 65 -8.57 -10.43 1.35
N ALA A 66 -7.61 -10.41 0.43
CA ALA A 66 -6.21 -10.54 0.82
C ALA A 66 -5.71 -9.28 1.52
N ILE A 67 -6.16 -8.09 1.11
CA ILE A 67 -5.81 -6.82 1.76
C ILE A 67 -6.97 -6.37 2.65
N GLU A 68 -6.71 -6.29 3.95
CA GLU A 68 -7.65 -5.77 4.94
C GLU A 68 -7.61 -4.25 4.97
N SER A 69 -6.41 -3.66 5.04
CA SER A 69 -6.24 -2.22 5.10
C SER A 69 -5.00 -1.74 4.35
N ILE A 70 -5.06 -0.48 3.90
CA ILE A 70 -3.96 0.26 3.32
C ILE A 70 -3.75 1.49 4.21
N LEU A 71 -2.66 1.48 4.97
CA LEU A 71 -2.24 2.58 5.83
C LEU A 71 -1.48 3.61 4.99
N ILE A 72 -2.01 4.82 4.92
CA ILE A 72 -1.39 5.95 4.23
C ILE A 72 -0.71 6.83 5.28
N PHE A 73 0.60 6.71 5.40
CA PHE A 73 1.40 7.39 6.41
C PHE A 73 1.88 8.77 5.95
N GLU A 74 1.70 9.78 6.81
CA GLU A 74 2.13 11.17 6.58
C GLU A 74 1.62 11.75 5.25
N ASN A 75 0.33 11.53 4.96
CA ASN A 75 -0.31 12.06 3.75
C ASN A 75 -0.25 13.59 3.69
N PRO A 76 0.39 14.19 2.66
CA PRO A 76 0.40 15.62 2.44
C PRO A 76 -0.99 16.16 2.11
N ALA A 77 -1.41 17.24 2.79
CA ALA A 77 -2.74 17.84 2.58
C ALA A 77 -3.00 18.30 1.12
N ILE A 78 -1.94 18.63 0.37
CA ILE A 78 -2.04 18.99 -1.05
C ILE A 78 -2.60 17.86 -1.93
N LEU A 79 -2.51 16.61 -1.47
CA LEU A 79 -2.98 15.42 -2.20
C LEU A 79 -4.46 15.11 -1.94
N ASN A 80 -5.17 15.88 -1.11
CA ASN A 80 -6.58 15.64 -0.80
C ASN A 80 -7.47 15.57 -2.06
N ALA A 81 -7.15 16.34 -3.10
CA ALA A 81 -7.87 16.26 -4.38
C ALA A 81 -7.63 14.92 -5.10
N SER A 82 -6.39 14.43 -5.10
CA SER A 82 -6.03 13.11 -5.66
C SER A 82 -6.81 11.98 -4.98
N TRP A 83 -6.99 12.06 -3.66
CA TRP A 83 -7.77 11.07 -2.91
C TRP A 83 -9.25 11.05 -3.24
N LYS A 84 -9.84 12.18 -3.67
CA LYS A 84 -11.23 12.18 -4.20
C LYS A 84 -11.35 11.36 -5.48
N VAL A 85 -10.37 11.47 -6.37
CA VAL A 85 -10.32 10.68 -7.62
C VAL A 85 -10.16 9.19 -7.27
N ILE A 86 -9.25 8.86 -6.36
CA ILE A 86 -9.04 7.48 -5.92
C ILE A 86 -10.27 6.92 -5.21
N GLY A 87 -10.97 7.72 -4.41
CA GLY A 87 -12.25 7.37 -3.78
C GLY A 87 -13.29 6.91 -4.80
N SER A 88 -13.41 7.60 -5.94
CA SER A 88 -14.35 7.19 -7.01
C SER A 88 -14.04 5.81 -7.61
N TRP A 89 -12.76 5.40 -7.62
CA TRP A 89 -12.34 4.06 -8.08
C TRP A 89 -12.66 2.97 -7.06
N LEU A 90 -12.65 3.32 -5.76
CA LEU A 90 -13.09 2.45 -4.68
C LEU A 90 -14.61 2.29 -4.66
N GLU A 91 -15.35 3.36 -4.89
CA GLU A 91 -16.82 3.36 -4.94
C GLU A 91 -17.35 2.56 -6.13
N SER A 92 -16.71 2.69 -7.30
CA SER A 92 -17.02 1.88 -8.50
C SER A 92 -16.53 0.42 -8.40
N SER A 93 -15.85 0.07 -7.31
CA SER A 93 -15.49 -1.31 -6.97
C SER A 93 -16.59 -1.96 -6.12
N ALA A 94 -16.81 -3.27 -6.25
CA ALA A 94 -17.58 -4.04 -5.25
C ALA A 94 -16.91 -4.00 -3.86
N ALA A 95 -15.66 -3.52 -3.78
CA ALA A 95 -14.95 -3.16 -2.55
C ALA A 95 -15.52 -1.91 -1.83
N SER A 96 -16.51 -1.22 -2.41
CA SER A 96 -17.27 -0.13 -1.78
C SER A 96 -17.93 -0.53 -0.45
N GLN A 97 -18.00 -1.83 -0.13
CA GLN A 97 -18.50 -2.33 1.15
C GLN A 97 -17.43 -2.43 2.26
N ARG A 98 -16.13 -2.32 1.96
CA ARG A 98 -15.09 -2.29 3.00
C ARG A 98 -14.85 -0.88 3.49
N HIS A 99 -15.71 -0.44 4.40
CA HIS A 99 -15.44 0.73 5.22
C HIS A 99 -14.05 0.57 5.89
N GLY A 100 -13.13 1.49 5.64
CA GLY A 100 -11.78 1.46 6.25
C GLY A 100 -10.64 0.86 5.42
N LEU A 101 -10.84 0.51 4.14
CA LEU A 101 -9.74 0.03 3.29
C LEU A 101 -8.59 1.04 3.18
N LEU A 102 -8.87 2.33 3.06
CA LEU A 102 -7.85 3.39 3.18
C LEU A 102 -7.92 3.99 4.58
N THR A 103 -6.81 3.97 5.30
CA THR A 103 -6.69 4.59 6.62
C THR A 103 -5.50 5.54 6.63
N PHE A 104 -5.77 6.82 6.88
CA PHE A 104 -4.74 7.86 6.94
C PHE A 104 -4.17 7.95 8.34
N VAL A 105 -2.85 7.85 8.46
CA VAL A 105 -2.15 7.86 9.74
C VAL A 105 -1.00 8.86 9.72
N THR A 106 -0.65 9.37 10.90
CA THR A 106 0.51 10.23 11.12
C THR A 106 1.51 9.51 12.02
N LYS A 107 2.70 10.08 12.20
CA LYS A 107 3.69 9.61 13.17
C LYS A 107 3.13 9.47 14.59
N LEU A 108 2.11 10.28 14.92
CA LEU A 108 1.45 10.24 16.23
C LEU A 108 0.46 9.07 16.36
N SER A 109 -0.18 8.65 15.27
CA SER A 109 -1.26 7.65 15.31
C SER A 109 -0.89 6.27 14.75
N VAL A 110 0.21 6.16 13.99
CA VAL A 110 0.63 4.90 13.33
C VAL A 110 0.82 3.75 14.31
N THR A 111 1.25 4.04 15.55
CA THR A 111 1.48 3.02 16.58
C THR A 111 0.23 2.33 17.10
N HIS A 112 -0.96 2.86 16.79
CA HIS A 112 -2.23 2.16 17.05
C HIS A 112 -2.48 1.00 16.07
N TYR A 113 -1.79 0.99 14.93
CA TYR A 113 -1.97 0.00 13.87
C TYR A 113 -0.75 -0.91 13.73
N VAL A 114 0.47 -0.38 13.92
CA VAL A 114 1.72 -1.11 13.75
C VAL A 114 2.61 -0.92 14.98
N SER A 115 3.12 -2.01 15.56
CA SER A 115 4.06 -1.95 16.69
C SER A 115 5.33 -1.19 16.33
N LYS A 116 5.87 -0.42 17.27
CA LYS A 116 7.13 0.34 17.10
C LYS A 116 8.31 -0.53 16.63
N SER A 117 8.32 -1.80 17.04
CA SER A 117 9.33 -2.78 16.64
C SER A 117 9.33 -3.13 15.14
N HIS A 118 8.26 -2.80 14.42
CA HIS A 118 8.13 -3.02 12.98
C HIS A 118 8.17 -1.71 12.16
N LEU A 119 8.38 -0.58 12.82
CA LEU A 119 8.41 0.75 12.20
C LEU A 119 9.84 1.30 12.19
N LEU A 120 10.16 2.06 11.15
CA LEU A 120 11.43 2.78 11.04
C LEU A 120 11.47 3.98 12.00
N GLU A 121 12.67 4.44 12.37
CA GLU A 121 12.83 5.60 13.26
C GLU A 121 12.13 6.86 12.73
N HIS A 122 12.18 7.10 11.40
CA HIS A 122 11.49 8.24 10.80
C HIS A 122 9.97 8.11 10.91
N GLN A 123 9.45 6.87 10.90
CA GLN A 123 8.05 6.52 11.12
C GLN A 123 7.64 6.49 12.61
N GLY A 124 8.58 6.73 13.53
CA GLY A 124 8.33 6.72 14.98
C GLY A 124 8.50 5.35 15.65
N GLY A 125 9.15 4.41 14.96
CA GLY A 125 9.51 3.10 15.50
C GLY A 125 10.94 3.02 16.03
N THR A 126 11.42 1.79 16.19
CA THR A 126 12.73 1.46 16.76
C THR A 126 13.64 0.71 15.78
N VAL A 127 13.19 0.46 14.55
CA VAL A 127 14.01 -0.19 13.53
C VAL A 127 14.97 0.84 12.95
N SER A 128 16.26 0.65 13.24
CA SER A 128 17.33 1.44 12.64
C SER A 128 17.81 0.77 11.34
N LEU A 129 17.77 1.50 10.23
CA LEU A 129 18.43 1.09 9.00
C LEU A 129 19.92 1.42 9.13
N LEU A 130 20.68 0.54 9.77
CA LEU A 130 22.13 0.61 9.66
C LEU A 130 22.50 0.29 8.21
N CYS A 131 22.80 1.34 7.45
CA CYS A 131 23.28 1.30 6.07
C CYS A 131 24.58 0.46 5.88
N SER A 132 25.15 -0.09 6.96
CA SER A 132 26.35 -0.95 6.96
C SER A 132 26.06 -2.45 6.85
N SER A 133 24.80 -2.90 6.75
CA SER A 133 24.44 -4.33 6.88
C SER A 133 23.67 -4.90 5.70
N PHE A 134 23.90 -4.41 4.48
CA PHE A 134 23.65 -5.22 3.29
C PHE A 134 24.95 -5.96 2.97
N PRO A 135 25.12 -7.24 3.38
CA PRO A 135 26.14 -8.06 2.75
C PRO A 135 25.75 -8.16 1.28
N ILE A 136 26.57 -7.53 0.44
CA ILE A 136 26.56 -7.72 -1.00
C ILE A 136 26.73 -9.23 -1.21
N LEU A 137 25.68 -9.89 -1.68
CA LEU A 137 25.79 -11.21 -2.32
C LEU A 137 26.30 -10.99 -3.75
#